data_AF-A0A966EXS4-F1
#
_entry.id   AF-A0A966EXS4-F1
#
_cell.length_a   1.000
_cell.length_b   1.000
_cell.length_c   1.000
_cell.angle_alpha   90.00
_cell.angle_beta   90.00
_cell.angle_gamma   90.00
#
_symmetry.space_group_name_H-M   'P 1'
#
loop_
_entity.id
_entity.type
_entity.pdbx_description
1 polymer ?
#
loop_
_entity_poly.entity_id
_entity_poly.type
_entity_poly.pdbx_seq_one_letter_code
_entity_poly.pdbx_strand_id
1 'polypeptide(L)'
;MYESDLLLAFSFMALLFLRQISILKQANKINYAPLMVGIGAISSIVHFIIFPDQKEISLLLRESLLPLLVSLLLYIVMNILHQTQQTQSLRSQDGFAQALASQLAEMKEFMGGIEKRIALSQYDELKAKEEIFEKFKQDMKALEGIKENQSRFLEKIDEFEVWQQSVSNAFLEFSTVQLPELDNVVHKHIDILRIAEQEHHNQLKNMLNKALQSKLETLDEIEALKAQLSEMSRLSTDIADSITEHTLVNLSGVTQSFSRQLLSLKSQTESMGTSLSEDENRLIGIRNQSEMIMKQMILSSKKMDELKEKNDSFSTTYLSVKDLLHDIELIKSDYVKSQAQLSSIAKEMKFSEEEQIEALKNHVEVLSEMLSKKIDDSLEKLHEHYHIADSDISESVKILSKKLQIQKGYTQHES
;
A
#
# COMPACT_ATOMS: atom_id res chain seq x y z
N MET A 1 -66.38 75.15 -61.10
CA MET A 1 -66.79 74.38 -59.90
C MET A 1 -66.40 72.96 -60.24
N TYR A 2 -65.45 72.34 -59.52
CA TYR A 2 -64.86 71.06 -59.97
C TYR A 2 -65.96 70.03 -60.28
N GLU A 3 -65.88 69.44 -61.46
CA GLU A 3 -66.85 68.48 -61.95
C GLU A 3 -66.77 67.17 -61.16
N SER A 4 -67.88 66.44 -61.09
CA SER A 4 -68.05 65.29 -60.19
C SER A 4 -67.07 64.14 -60.45
N ASP A 5 -66.56 64.05 -61.68
CA ASP A 5 -65.54 63.08 -62.10
C ASP A 5 -64.17 63.36 -61.47
N LEU A 6 -63.75 64.62 -61.38
CA LEU A 6 -62.52 65.04 -60.70
C LEU A 6 -62.60 64.78 -59.18
N LEU A 7 -63.76 65.06 -58.56
CA LEU A 7 -63.98 64.77 -57.13
C LEU A 7 -63.92 63.27 -56.81
N LEU A 8 -64.43 62.43 -57.72
CA LEU A 8 -64.35 60.97 -57.59
C LEU A 8 -62.90 60.49 -57.72
N ALA A 9 -62.15 61.01 -58.69
CA ALA A 9 -60.73 60.69 -58.86
C ALA A 9 -59.89 61.11 -57.65
N PHE A 10 -60.11 62.31 -57.10
CA PHE A 10 -59.42 62.76 -55.87
C PHE A 10 -59.79 61.91 -54.65
N SER A 11 -61.03 61.44 -54.55
CA SER A 11 -61.45 60.54 -53.47
C SER A 11 -60.73 59.18 -53.55
N PHE A 12 -60.60 58.60 -54.75
CA PHE A 12 -59.82 57.38 -54.96
C PHE A 12 -58.32 57.57 -54.67
N MET A 13 -57.75 58.69 -55.14
CA MET A 13 -56.36 59.05 -54.83
C MET A 13 -56.14 59.21 -53.32
N ALA A 14 -57.04 59.90 -52.60
CA ALA A 14 -56.96 60.06 -51.15
C ALA A 14 -57.08 58.72 -50.39
N LEU A 15 -57.99 57.85 -50.81
CA LEU A 15 -58.14 56.50 -50.23
C LEU A 15 -56.88 55.65 -50.43
N LEU A 16 -56.28 55.68 -51.62
CA LEU A 16 -55.03 54.97 -51.89
C LEU A 16 -53.87 55.53 -51.07
N PHE A 17 -53.79 56.85 -50.93
CA PHE A 17 -52.76 57.50 -50.12
C PHE A 17 -52.89 57.15 -48.62
N LEU A 18 -54.11 57.21 -48.06
CA LEU A 18 -54.39 56.79 -46.68
C LEU A 18 -54.08 55.30 -46.45
N ARG A 19 -54.44 54.45 -47.42
CA ARG A 19 -54.13 53.02 -47.37
C ARG A 19 -52.61 52.78 -47.39
N GLN A 20 -51.85 53.51 -48.21
CA GLN A 20 -50.40 53.43 -48.24
C GLN A 20 -49.79 53.83 -46.89
N ILE A 21 -50.30 54.89 -46.25
CA ILE A 21 -49.89 55.32 -44.90
C ILE A 21 -50.20 54.25 -43.84
N SER A 22 -51.35 53.59 -43.92
CA SER A 22 -51.70 52.51 -42.99
C SER A 22 -50.83 51.26 -43.19
N ILE A 23 -50.46 50.95 -44.44
CA ILE A 23 -49.64 49.78 -44.80
C ILE A 23 -48.16 50.00 -44.49
N LEU A 24 -47.70 51.25 -44.36
CA LEU A 24 -46.33 51.61 -43.95
C LEU A 24 -45.90 50.97 -42.62
N LYS A 25 -46.82 50.49 -41.77
CA LYS A 25 -46.49 49.72 -40.56
C LYS A 25 -46.10 48.25 -40.82
N GLN A 26 -46.23 47.74 -42.05
CA GLN A 26 -45.99 46.33 -42.41
C GLN A 26 -44.98 46.25 -43.56
N ALA A 27 -43.78 45.71 -43.29
CA ALA A 27 -42.61 45.80 -44.16
C ALA A 27 -42.67 45.05 -45.51
N ASN A 28 -43.76 44.35 -45.85
CA ASN A 28 -43.79 43.38 -46.96
C ASN A 28 -45.04 43.48 -47.86
N LYS A 29 -45.58 44.68 -48.10
CA LYS A 29 -46.75 44.85 -48.99
C LYS A 29 -46.49 45.74 -50.20
N ILE A 30 -47.28 45.47 -51.24
CA ILE A 30 -47.25 46.00 -52.62
C ILE A 30 -47.13 47.52 -52.65
N ASN A 31 -46.23 48.05 -53.49
CA ASN A 31 -46.09 49.48 -53.72
C ASN A 31 -47.25 50.02 -54.58
N TYR A 32 -48.14 50.82 -53.98
CA TYR A 32 -49.28 51.43 -54.67
C TYR A 32 -48.94 52.76 -55.38
N ALA A 33 -47.70 53.25 -55.29
CA ALA A 33 -47.30 54.51 -55.90
C ALA A 33 -47.51 54.54 -57.43
N PRO A 34 -47.13 53.51 -58.22
CA PRO A 34 -47.41 53.48 -59.66
C PRO A 34 -48.90 53.55 -60.00
N LEU A 35 -49.76 53.01 -59.13
CA LEU A 35 -51.21 52.98 -59.29
C LEU A 35 -51.84 54.38 -59.15
N MET A 36 -51.21 55.25 -58.35
CA MET A 36 -51.59 56.65 -58.17
C MET A 36 -51.43 57.47 -59.44
N VAL A 37 -50.28 57.30 -60.12
CA VAL A 37 -50.01 57.95 -61.42
C VAL A 37 -50.97 57.42 -62.48
N GLY A 38 -51.27 56.12 -62.46
CA GLY A 38 -52.25 55.51 -63.35
C GLY A 38 -53.65 56.13 -63.23
N ILE A 39 -54.15 56.33 -62.01
CA ILE A 39 -55.46 56.96 -61.77
C ILE A 39 -55.44 58.44 -62.16
N GLY A 40 -54.37 59.18 -61.86
CA GLY A 40 -54.23 60.58 -62.26
C GLY A 40 -54.20 60.76 -63.78
N ALA A 41 -53.48 59.90 -64.51
CA ALA A 41 -53.44 59.92 -65.96
C ALA A 41 -54.78 59.53 -66.60
N ILE A 42 -55.43 58.47 -66.11
CA ILE A 42 -56.75 58.06 -66.59
C ILE A 42 -57.78 59.16 -66.32
N SER A 43 -57.80 59.74 -65.12
CA SER A 43 -58.71 60.84 -64.76
C SER A 43 -58.47 62.08 -65.63
N SER A 44 -57.20 62.42 -65.92
CA SER A 44 -56.84 63.53 -66.78
C SER A 44 -57.36 63.35 -68.21
N ILE A 45 -57.22 62.14 -68.77
CA ILE A 45 -57.68 61.80 -70.12
C ILE A 45 -59.22 61.73 -70.18
N VAL A 46 -59.86 61.11 -69.19
CA VAL A 46 -61.31 60.96 -69.14
C VAL A 46 -62.01 62.31 -69.02
N HIS A 47 -61.50 63.20 -68.16
CA HIS A 47 -62.03 64.55 -68.01
C HIS A 47 -61.92 65.36 -69.32
N PHE A 48 -60.79 65.24 -70.02
CA PHE A 48 -60.58 65.88 -71.32
C PHE A 48 -61.55 65.37 -72.42
N ILE A 49 -61.95 64.09 -72.37
CA ILE A 49 -62.84 63.48 -73.37
C ILE A 49 -64.33 63.81 -73.11
N ILE A 50 -64.75 63.86 -71.85
CA ILE A 50 -66.18 64.00 -71.49
C ILE A 50 -66.68 65.44 -71.68
N PHE A 51 -65.82 66.45 -71.57
CA PHE A 51 -66.20 67.86 -71.60
C PHE A 51 -65.54 68.67 -72.74
N PRO A 52 -65.76 68.32 -74.02
CA PRO A 52 -65.11 68.98 -75.15
C PRO A 52 -65.65 70.39 -75.46
N ASP A 53 -66.81 70.77 -74.91
CA ASP A 53 -67.59 71.96 -75.31
C ASP A 53 -67.45 73.17 -74.36
N GLN A 54 -66.42 73.20 -73.52
CA GLN A 54 -66.13 74.38 -72.70
C GLN A 54 -65.59 75.52 -73.59
N LYS A 55 -66.22 76.70 -73.53
CA LYS A 55 -65.89 77.89 -74.34
C LYS A 55 -64.45 78.43 -74.16
N GLU A 56 -63.72 77.97 -73.15
CA GLU A 56 -62.34 78.34 -72.87
C GLU A 56 -61.44 77.10 -72.81
N ILE A 57 -60.83 76.75 -73.94
CA ILE A 57 -59.90 75.60 -74.08
C ILE A 57 -58.77 75.66 -73.03
N SER A 58 -58.32 76.85 -72.65
CA SER A 58 -57.29 77.05 -71.61
C SER A 58 -57.71 76.56 -70.23
N LEU A 59 -58.99 76.73 -69.87
CA LEU A 59 -59.54 76.30 -68.59
C LEU A 59 -59.62 74.77 -68.52
N LEU A 60 -60.14 74.14 -69.58
CA LEU A 60 -60.26 72.68 -69.70
C LEU A 60 -58.88 72.00 -69.61
N LEU A 61 -57.87 72.56 -70.26
CA LEU A 61 -56.50 72.03 -70.27
C LEU A 61 -55.86 72.13 -68.88
N ARG A 62 -56.12 73.23 -68.16
CA ARG A 62 -55.66 73.42 -66.78
C ARG A 62 -56.37 72.47 -65.79
N GLU A 63 -57.68 72.30 -65.92
CA GLU A 63 -58.46 71.41 -65.04
C GLU A 63 -58.15 69.93 -65.31
N SER A 64 -57.98 69.54 -66.58
CA SER A 64 -57.58 68.17 -66.97
C SER A 64 -56.18 67.79 -66.49
N LEU A 65 -55.22 68.73 -66.46
CA LEU A 65 -53.85 68.45 -65.99
C LEU A 65 -53.72 68.42 -64.46
N LEU A 66 -54.71 68.93 -63.73
CA LEU A 66 -54.65 69.06 -62.27
C LEU A 66 -54.64 67.69 -61.55
N PRO A 67 -55.46 66.68 -61.94
CA PRO A 67 -55.34 65.31 -61.43
C PRO A 67 -53.97 64.68 -61.66
N LEU A 68 -53.38 64.91 -62.84
CA LEU A 68 -52.05 64.39 -63.17
C LEU A 68 -50.99 65.00 -62.24
N LEU A 69 -51.03 66.33 -62.05
CA LEU A 69 -50.08 67.04 -61.19
C LEU A 69 -50.20 66.59 -59.72
N VAL A 70 -51.44 66.48 -59.21
CA VAL A 70 -51.70 65.99 -57.85
C VAL A 70 -51.23 64.54 -57.68
N SER A 71 -51.49 63.66 -58.65
CA SER A 71 -51.04 62.27 -58.61
C SER A 71 -49.51 62.15 -58.61
N LEU A 72 -48.82 63.03 -59.33
CA LEU A 72 -47.37 63.05 -59.45
C LEU A 72 -46.70 63.57 -58.17
N LEU A 73 -47.28 64.58 -57.52
CA LEU A 73 -46.85 65.03 -56.19
C LEU A 73 -47.00 63.91 -55.16
N LEU A 74 -48.17 63.27 -55.12
CA LEU A 74 -48.42 62.19 -54.16
C LEU A 74 -47.56 60.95 -54.44
N TYR A 75 -47.25 60.67 -55.71
CA TYR A 75 -46.28 59.66 -56.11
C TYR A 75 -44.88 59.92 -55.52
N ILE A 76 -44.37 61.14 -55.66
CA ILE A 76 -43.05 61.52 -55.12
C ILE A 76 -43.02 61.31 -53.61
N VAL A 77 -44.04 61.79 -52.90
CA VAL A 77 -44.14 61.64 -51.43
C VAL A 77 -44.18 60.17 -51.03
N MET A 78 -45.01 59.36 -51.68
CA MET A 78 -45.09 57.92 -51.38
C MET A 78 -43.80 57.17 -51.69
N ASN A 79 -43.10 57.54 -52.76
CA ASN A 79 -41.84 56.89 -53.13
C ASN A 79 -40.72 57.20 -52.12
N ILE A 80 -40.62 58.45 -51.67
CA ILE A 80 -39.67 58.84 -50.61
C ILE A 80 -39.95 58.11 -49.29
N LEU A 81 -41.23 58.02 -48.90
CA LEU A 81 -41.63 57.28 -47.69
C LEU A 81 -41.27 55.79 -47.79
N HIS A 82 -41.52 55.16 -48.93
CA HIS A 82 -41.17 53.76 -49.16
C HIS A 82 -39.65 53.51 -49.11
N GLN A 83 -38.87 54.37 -49.75
CA GLN A 83 -37.40 54.29 -49.77
C GLN A 83 -36.79 54.50 -48.37
N THR A 84 -37.38 55.39 -47.57
CA THR A 84 -36.94 55.65 -46.19
C THR A 84 -37.19 54.44 -45.29
N GLN A 85 -38.36 53.80 -45.42
CA GLN A 85 -38.71 52.58 -44.69
C GLN A 85 -37.78 51.41 -45.03
N GLN A 86 -37.52 51.17 -46.32
CA GLN A 86 -36.64 50.09 -46.75
C GLN A 86 -35.23 50.27 -46.19
N THR A 87 -34.73 51.52 -46.18
CA THR A 87 -33.42 51.86 -45.63
C THR A 87 -33.34 51.63 -44.12
N GLN A 88 -34.39 51.99 -43.36
CA GLN A 88 -34.44 51.74 -41.92
C GLN A 88 -34.51 50.25 -41.59
N SER A 89 -35.31 49.47 -42.34
CA SER A 89 -35.39 48.02 -42.17
C SER A 89 -34.04 47.33 -42.43
N LEU A 90 -33.33 47.72 -43.49
CA LEU A 90 -32.00 47.18 -43.80
C LEU A 90 -30.99 47.51 -42.69
N ARG A 91 -30.97 48.74 -42.18
CA ARG A 91 -30.09 49.11 -41.04
C ARG A 91 -30.40 48.33 -39.77
N SER A 92 -31.68 48.08 -39.48
CA SER A 92 -32.07 47.28 -38.31
C SER A 92 -31.68 45.81 -38.45
N GLN A 93 -31.77 45.25 -39.67
CA GLN A 93 -31.34 43.88 -39.95
C GLN A 93 -29.81 43.75 -39.87
N ASP A 94 -29.06 44.72 -40.38
CA ASP A 94 -27.60 44.73 -40.33
C ASP A 94 -27.08 44.85 -38.89
N GLY A 95 -27.69 45.72 -38.08
CA GLY A 95 -27.40 45.81 -36.64
C GLY A 95 -27.71 44.52 -35.87
N PHE A 96 -28.81 43.84 -36.20
CA PHE A 96 -29.14 42.53 -35.62
C PHE A 96 -28.14 41.44 -36.05
N ALA A 97 -27.74 41.42 -37.32
CA ALA A 97 -26.74 40.48 -37.84
C ALA A 97 -25.37 40.71 -37.18
N GLN A 98 -24.96 41.95 -36.98
CA GLN A 98 -23.71 42.30 -36.29
C GLN A 98 -23.75 41.89 -34.81
N ALA A 99 -24.87 42.10 -34.12
CA ALA A 99 -25.05 41.66 -32.74
C ALA A 99 -25.00 40.12 -32.62
N LEU A 100 -25.65 39.40 -33.55
CA LEU A 100 -25.57 37.93 -33.62
C LEU A 100 -24.16 37.44 -33.91
N ALA A 101 -23.42 38.11 -34.81
CA ALA A 101 -22.03 37.76 -35.10
C ALA A 101 -21.13 37.95 -33.87
N SER A 102 -21.34 39.02 -33.09
CA SER A 102 -20.63 39.27 -31.83
C SER A 102 -20.95 38.18 -30.80
N GLN A 103 -22.23 37.86 -30.60
CA GLN A 103 -22.65 36.80 -29.67
C GLN A 103 -22.11 35.42 -30.09
N LEU A 104 -22.07 35.12 -31.39
CA LEU A 104 -21.46 33.88 -31.89
C LEU A 104 -19.95 33.84 -31.67
N ALA A 105 -19.25 34.97 -31.80
CA ALA A 105 -17.82 35.06 -31.52
C ALA A 105 -17.53 34.82 -30.04
N GLU A 106 -18.27 35.45 -29.13
CA GLU A 106 -18.16 35.25 -27.67
C GLU A 106 -18.47 33.79 -27.29
N MET A 107 -19.52 33.20 -27.85
CA MET A 107 -19.86 31.79 -27.60
C MET A 107 -18.76 30.84 -28.10
N LYS A 108 -18.14 31.14 -29.24
CA LYS A 108 -17.02 30.36 -29.79
C LYS A 108 -15.78 30.44 -28.90
N GLU A 109 -15.46 31.63 -28.39
CA GLU A 109 -14.34 31.82 -27.45
C GLU A 109 -14.59 31.07 -26.14
N PHE A 110 -15.81 31.15 -25.60
CA PHE A 110 -16.21 30.42 -24.41
C PHE A 110 -16.14 28.89 -24.60
N MET A 111 -16.65 28.37 -25.72
CA MET A 111 -16.55 26.94 -26.08
C MET A 111 -15.09 26.49 -26.20
N GLY A 112 -14.23 27.29 -26.84
CA GLY A 112 -12.79 27.01 -26.92
C GLY A 112 -12.11 27.01 -25.55
N GLY A 113 -12.54 27.89 -24.64
CA GLY A 113 -12.10 27.91 -23.25
C GLY A 113 -12.50 26.64 -22.47
N ILE A 114 -13.74 26.16 -22.67
CA ILE A 114 -14.22 24.89 -22.10
C ILE A 114 -13.43 23.72 -22.67
N GLU A 115 -13.26 23.64 -23.98
CA GLU A 115 -12.54 22.55 -24.64
C GLU A 115 -11.09 22.44 -24.14
N LYS A 116 -10.41 23.59 -23.98
CA LYS A 116 -9.06 23.63 -23.40
C LYS A 116 -9.03 23.16 -21.94
N ARG A 117 -10.02 23.55 -21.13
CA ARG A 117 -10.12 23.08 -19.73
C ARG A 117 -10.41 21.59 -19.63
N ILE A 118 -11.28 21.06 -20.50
CA ILE A 118 -11.56 19.62 -20.58
C ILE A 118 -10.30 18.85 -20.96
N ALA A 119 -9.54 19.32 -21.97
CA ALA A 119 -8.30 18.69 -22.38
C ALA A 119 -7.23 18.68 -21.27
N LEU A 120 -7.08 19.81 -20.54
CA LEU A 120 -6.20 19.89 -19.37
C LEU A 120 -6.64 18.93 -18.25
N SER A 121 -7.94 18.91 -17.93
CA SER A 121 -8.49 18.02 -16.91
C SER A 121 -8.29 16.54 -17.25
N GLN A 122 -8.47 16.14 -18.51
CA GLN A 122 -8.22 14.76 -18.95
C GLN A 122 -6.74 14.38 -18.86
N TYR A 123 -5.85 15.31 -19.19
CA TYR A 123 -4.41 15.10 -19.05
C TYR A 123 -3.99 14.94 -17.58
N ASP A 124 -4.50 15.80 -16.70
CA ASP A 124 -4.22 15.72 -15.26
C ASP A 124 -4.78 14.42 -14.66
N GLU A 125 -5.97 13.97 -15.09
CA GLU A 125 -6.54 12.70 -14.65
C GLU A 125 -5.71 11.49 -15.12
N LEU A 126 -5.20 11.51 -16.36
CA LEU A 126 -4.30 10.47 -16.87
C LEU A 126 -3.01 10.41 -16.07
N LYS A 127 -2.41 11.57 -15.79
CA LYS A 127 -1.18 11.66 -15.00
C LYS A 127 -1.38 11.17 -13.56
N ALA A 128 -2.47 11.55 -12.91
CA ALA A 128 -2.81 11.08 -11.58
C ALA A 128 -3.02 9.56 -11.55
N LYS A 129 -3.67 8.97 -12.57
CA LYS A 129 -3.81 7.52 -12.71
C LYS A 129 -2.46 6.82 -12.89
N GLU A 130 -1.55 7.40 -13.67
CA GLU A 130 -0.21 6.86 -13.89
C GLU A 130 0.63 6.90 -12.61
N GLU A 131 0.57 7.99 -11.83
CA GLU A 131 1.22 8.10 -10.53
C GLU A 131 0.67 7.07 -9.52
N ILE A 132 -0.65 6.86 -9.48
CA ILE A 132 -1.28 5.81 -8.64
C ILE A 132 -0.82 4.42 -9.06
N PHE A 133 -0.74 4.15 -10.37
CA PHE A 133 -0.33 2.85 -10.89
C PHE A 133 1.14 2.54 -10.56
N GLU A 134 2.03 3.52 -10.71
CA GLU A 134 3.44 3.35 -10.33
C GLU A 134 3.59 3.16 -8.81
N LYS A 135 2.82 3.88 -7.99
CA LYS A 135 2.81 3.66 -6.54
C LYS A 135 2.30 2.26 -6.18
N PHE A 136 1.22 1.81 -6.80
CA PHE A 136 0.69 0.45 -6.63
C PHE A 136 1.70 -0.62 -7.02
N LYS A 137 2.46 -0.40 -8.11
CA LYS A 137 3.53 -1.29 -8.56
C LYS A 137 4.70 -1.35 -7.57
N GLN A 138 5.06 -0.22 -6.95
CA GLN A 138 6.05 -0.20 -5.86
C GLN A 138 5.55 -0.97 -4.63
N ASP A 139 4.31 -0.76 -4.21
CA ASP A 139 3.70 -1.45 -3.07
C ASP A 139 3.61 -2.96 -3.32
N MET A 140 3.22 -3.38 -4.52
CA MET A 140 3.24 -4.77 -4.99
C MET A 140 4.62 -5.41 -4.82
N LYS A 141 5.69 -4.71 -5.21
CA LYS A 141 7.07 -5.19 -5.08
C LYS A 141 7.50 -5.30 -3.62
N ALA A 142 7.08 -4.36 -2.78
CA ALA A 142 7.33 -4.43 -1.33
C ALA A 142 6.61 -5.63 -0.70
N LEU A 143 5.35 -5.89 -1.07
CA LEU A 143 4.58 -7.05 -0.62
C LEU A 143 5.22 -8.38 -1.07
N GLU A 144 5.76 -8.43 -2.28
CA GLU A 144 6.49 -9.61 -2.76
C GLU A 144 7.76 -9.85 -1.93
N GLY A 145 8.50 -8.80 -1.59
CA GLY A 145 9.63 -8.87 -0.66
C GLY A 145 9.24 -9.33 0.75
N ILE A 146 8.10 -8.86 1.27
CA ILE A 146 7.56 -9.31 2.57
C ILE A 146 7.22 -10.81 2.51
N LYS A 147 6.57 -11.26 1.44
CA LYS A 147 6.23 -12.68 1.25
C LYS A 147 7.48 -13.56 1.18
N GLU A 148 8.51 -13.12 0.46
CA GLU A 148 9.78 -13.84 0.38
C GLU A 148 10.45 -13.94 1.75
N ASN A 149 10.50 -12.83 2.51
CA ASN A 149 11.03 -12.82 3.87
C ASN A 149 10.24 -13.72 4.82
N GLN A 150 8.90 -13.75 4.73
CA GLN A 150 8.06 -14.67 5.50
C GLN A 150 8.37 -16.14 5.17
N SER A 151 8.60 -16.46 3.90
CA SER A 151 8.98 -17.82 3.50
C SER A 151 10.32 -18.24 4.11
N ARG A 152 11.32 -17.36 4.08
CA ARG A 152 12.64 -17.62 4.71
C ARG A 152 12.53 -17.75 6.23
N PHE A 153 11.66 -16.97 6.85
CA PHE A 153 11.41 -17.06 8.29
C PHE A 153 10.80 -18.39 8.69
N LEU A 154 9.84 -18.90 7.91
CA LEU A 154 9.25 -20.23 8.13
C LEU A 154 10.32 -21.33 8.00
N GLU A 155 11.15 -21.28 6.97
CA GLU A 155 12.25 -22.24 6.77
C GLU A 155 13.23 -22.24 7.97
N LYS A 156 13.53 -21.06 8.53
CA LYS A 156 14.36 -20.93 9.74
C LYS A 156 13.69 -21.49 10.99
N ILE A 157 12.37 -21.40 11.12
CA ILE A 157 11.63 -22.02 12.22
C ILE A 157 11.71 -23.54 12.11
N ASP A 158 11.53 -24.09 10.91
CA ASP A 158 11.62 -25.54 10.69
C ASP A 158 13.04 -26.05 11.02
N GLU A 159 14.08 -25.34 10.60
CA GLU A 159 15.47 -25.64 10.99
C GLU A 159 15.66 -25.58 12.52
N PHE A 160 15.08 -24.59 13.19
CA PHE A 160 15.16 -24.45 14.64
C PHE A 160 14.45 -25.59 15.37
N GLU A 161 13.31 -26.06 14.88
CA GLU A 161 12.58 -27.21 15.44
C GLU A 161 13.42 -28.49 15.33
N VAL A 162 14.02 -28.74 14.17
CA VAL A 162 14.94 -29.88 13.97
C VAL A 162 16.14 -29.79 14.92
N TRP A 163 16.71 -28.60 15.07
CA TRP A 163 17.82 -28.37 15.99
C TRP A 163 17.42 -28.60 17.45
N GLN A 164 16.27 -28.09 17.89
CA GLN A 164 15.73 -28.31 19.23
C GLN A 164 15.52 -29.80 19.51
N GLN A 165 14.96 -30.55 18.55
CA GLN A 165 14.78 -31.99 18.65
C GLN A 165 16.13 -32.70 18.82
N SER A 166 17.13 -32.31 18.03
CA SER A 166 18.48 -32.88 18.12
C SER A 166 19.16 -32.59 19.46
N VAL A 167 19.02 -31.38 19.99
CA VAL A 167 19.56 -31.00 21.31
C VAL A 167 18.85 -31.77 22.42
N SER A 168 17.53 -31.89 22.35
CA SER A 168 16.74 -32.66 23.31
C SER A 168 17.18 -34.13 23.35
N ASN A 169 17.36 -34.76 22.17
CA ASN A 169 17.86 -36.13 22.07
C ASN A 169 19.28 -36.28 22.65
N ALA A 170 20.19 -35.35 22.35
CA ALA A 170 21.54 -35.37 22.91
C ALA A 170 21.54 -35.22 24.44
N PHE A 171 20.64 -34.40 24.98
CA PHE A 171 20.50 -34.23 26.43
C PHE A 171 19.91 -35.48 27.08
N LEU A 172 18.95 -36.12 26.43
CA LEU A 172 18.41 -37.43 26.84
C LEU A 172 19.51 -38.49 26.88
N GLU A 173 20.32 -38.61 25.83
CA GLU A 173 21.43 -39.56 25.77
C GLU A 173 22.49 -39.28 26.86
N PHE A 174 22.84 -38.01 27.06
CA PHE A 174 23.73 -37.62 28.15
C PHE A 174 23.18 -38.01 29.53
N SER A 175 21.90 -37.69 29.79
CA SER A 175 21.27 -37.93 31.08
C SER A 175 21.01 -39.41 31.37
N THR A 176 20.68 -40.20 30.35
CA THR A 176 20.23 -41.60 30.52
C THR A 176 21.34 -42.62 30.33
N VAL A 177 22.39 -42.29 29.57
CA VAL A 177 23.48 -43.22 29.26
C VAL A 177 24.79 -42.75 29.90
N GLN A 178 25.24 -41.54 29.60
CA GLN A 178 26.60 -41.10 29.97
C GLN A 178 26.73 -40.78 31.47
N LEU A 179 25.73 -40.14 32.08
CA LEU A 179 25.73 -39.83 33.51
C LEU A 179 25.73 -41.09 34.39
N PRO A 180 24.87 -42.09 34.13
CA PRO A 180 24.91 -43.37 34.84
C PRO A 180 26.19 -44.18 34.59
N GLU A 181 26.75 -44.15 33.37
CA GLU A 181 28.06 -44.78 33.11
C GLU A 181 29.17 -44.14 33.94
N LEU A 182 29.21 -42.81 34.02
CA LEU A 182 30.18 -42.09 34.84
C LEU A 182 30.04 -42.46 36.32
N ASP A 183 28.82 -42.48 36.85
CA ASP A 183 28.56 -42.87 38.25
C ASP A 183 29.00 -44.31 38.54
N ASN A 184 28.75 -45.23 37.61
CA ASN A 184 29.18 -46.63 37.71
C ASN A 184 30.72 -46.76 37.67
N VAL A 185 31.39 -45.99 36.80
CA VAL A 185 32.87 -45.95 36.75
C VAL A 185 33.44 -45.39 38.05
N VAL A 186 32.84 -44.33 38.60
CA VAL A 186 33.26 -43.73 39.87
C VAL A 186 33.07 -44.72 41.02
N HIS A 187 31.92 -45.37 41.11
CA HIS A 187 31.67 -46.41 42.13
C HIS A 187 32.68 -47.55 42.06
N LYS A 188 33.00 -48.04 40.86
CA LYS A 188 34.05 -49.07 40.68
C LYS A 188 35.42 -48.59 41.17
N HIS A 189 35.79 -47.33 40.93
CA HIS A 189 37.05 -46.78 41.43
C HIS A 189 37.05 -46.65 42.95
N ILE A 190 35.94 -46.22 43.56
CA ILE A 190 35.78 -46.16 45.02
C ILE A 190 35.94 -47.56 45.62
N ASP A 191 35.31 -48.57 45.02
CA ASP A 191 35.43 -49.95 45.48
C ASP A 191 36.87 -50.48 45.36
N ILE A 192 37.57 -50.20 44.26
CA ILE A 192 38.98 -50.58 44.09
C ILE A 192 39.86 -49.91 45.16
N LEU A 193 39.67 -48.62 45.41
CA LEU A 193 40.43 -47.88 46.42
C LEU A 193 40.17 -48.44 47.82
N ARG A 194 38.91 -48.75 48.14
CA ARG A 194 38.52 -49.36 49.41
C ARG A 194 39.15 -50.74 49.60
N ILE A 195 39.15 -51.58 48.57
CA ILE A 195 39.80 -52.90 48.62
C ILE A 195 41.31 -52.75 48.83
N ALA A 196 41.95 -51.84 48.09
CA ALA A 196 43.40 -51.58 48.22
C ALA A 196 43.77 -51.07 49.62
N GLU A 197 42.97 -50.18 50.21
CA GLU A 197 43.19 -49.69 51.58
C GLU A 197 43.06 -50.81 52.61
N GLN A 198 42.04 -51.66 52.47
CA GLN A 198 41.82 -52.79 53.37
C GLN A 198 42.93 -53.85 53.27
N GLU A 199 43.39 -54.14 52.05
CA GLU A 199 44.55 -55.00 51.78
C GLU A 199 45.81 -54.45 52.45
N HIS A 200 46.09 -53.16 52.27
CA HIS A 200 47.25 -52.48 52.86
C HIS A 200 47.20 -52.50 54.40
N HIS A 201 46.03 -52.27 54.99
CA HIS A 201 45.85 -52.39 56.45
C HIS A 201 46.14 -53.81 56.95
N ASN A 202 45.67 -54.84 56.23
CA ASN A 202 45.93 -56.23 56.56
C ASN A 202 47.43 -56.58 56.45
N GLN A 203 48.13 -56.07 55.44
CA GLN A 203 49.57 -56.26 55.28
C GLN A 203 50.36 -55.61 56.44
N LEU A 204 50.02 -54.36 56.81
CA LEU A 204 50.61 -53.67 57.96
C LEU A 204 50.41 -54.45 59.26
N LYS A 205 49.20 -54.96 59.49
CA LYS A 205 48.89 -55.81 60.66
C LYS A 205 49.73 -57.09 60.68
N ASN A 206 49.89 -57.75 59.53
CA ASN A 206 50.68 -58.96 59.41
C ASN A 206 52.19 -58.71 59.61
N MET A 207 52.73 -57.60 59.10
CA MET A 207 54.12 -57.21 59.36
C MET A 207 54.37 -56.92 60.83
N LEU A 208 53.44 -56.21 61.49
CA LEU A 208 53.54 -55.90 62.92
C LEU A 208 53.54 -57.18 63.77
N ASN A 209 52.67 -58.14 63.45
CA ASN A 209 52.63 -59.43 64.16
C ASN A 209 53.93 -60.22 63.98
N LYS A 210 54.50 -60.26 62.77
CA LYS A 210 55.79 -60.93 62.52
C LYS A 210 56.93 -60.28 63.29
N ALA A 211 56.97 -58.95 63.36
CA ALA A 211 57.97 -58.23 64.14
C ALA A 211 57.84 -58.47 65.65
N LEU A 212 56.60 -58.56 66.16
CA LEU A 212 56.34 -58.87 67.57
C LEU A 212 56.81 -60.28 67.95
N GLN A 213 56.57 -61.25 67.07
CA GLN A 213 56.95 -62.64 67.27
C GLN A 213 58.48 -62.84 67.23
N SER A 214 59.16 -62.18 66.29
CA SER A 214 60.63 -62.18 66.24
C SER A 214 61.28 -61.61 67.51
N LYS A 215 60.65 -60.60 68.13
CA LYS A 215 61.17 -60.01 69.38
C LYS A 215 61.03 -60.95 70.59
N LEU A 216 59.98 -61.77 70.63
CA LEU A 216 59.78 -62.79 71.67
C LEU A 216 60.83 -63.91 71.54
N GLU A 217 61.07 -64.39 70.32
CA GLU A 217 62.06 -65.46 70.04
C GLU A 217 63.49 -65.03 70.41
N THR A 218 63.88 -63.77 70.14
CA THR A 218 65.20 -63.25 70.54
C THR A 218 65.40 -63.13 72.05
N LEU A 219 64.33 -63.06 72.84
CA LEU A 219 64.42 -62.91 74.29
C LEU A 219 64.68 -64.28 74.96
N ASP A 220 64.06 -65.34 74.43
CA ASP A 220 64.24 -66.72 74.87
C ASP A 220 65.67 -67.24 74.57
N GLU A 221 66.25 -66.84 73.44
CA GLU A 221 67.63 -67.22 73.07
C GLU A 221 68.69 -66.59 73.99
N ILE A 222 68.47 -65.37 74.49
CA ILE A 222 69.39 -64.70 75.42
C ILE A 222 69.37 -65.37 76.80
N GLU A 223 68.23 -65.94 77.21
CA GLU A 223 68.08 -66.65 78.48
C GLU A 223 68.77 -68.03 78.45
N ALA A 224 68.73 -68.72 77.30
CA ALA A 224 69.45 -69.98 77.07
C ALA A 224 70.99 -69.79 77.05
N LEU A 225 71.48 -68.67 76.51
CA LEU A 225 72.91 -68.38 76.39
C LEU A 225 73.56 -68.07 77.76
N LYS A 226 72.78 -67.55 78.71
CA LYS A 226 73.21 -67.30 80.10
C LYS A 226 73.44 -68.60 80.89
N ALA A 227 72.73 -69.68 80.56
CA ALA A 227 72.87 -70.98 81.22
C ALA A 227 74.13 -71.75 80.76
N GLN A 228 74.53 -71.62 79.48
CA GLN A 228 75.69 -72.31 78.93
C GLN A 228 77.04 -71.72 79.38
N LEU A 229 77.06 -70.48 79.89
CA LEU A 229 78.28 -69.79 80.31
C LEU A 229 78.81 -70.22 81.69
N SER A 230 78.09 -71.04 82.47
CA SER A 230 78.53 -71.49 83.81
C SER A 230 79.32 -72.81 83.82
N GLU A 231 79.36 -73.58 82.75
CA GLU A 231 80.02 -74.90 82.72
C GLU A 231 81.46 -74.89 82.14
N MET A 232 81.93 -73.74 81.65
CA MET A 232 83.16 -73.64 80.87
C MET A 232 84.45 -73.53 81.72
N SER A 233 84.53 -74.23 82.86
CA SER A 233 85.65 -74.16 83.81
C SER A 233 86.64 -75.34 83.76
N ARG A 234 86.45 -76.37 82.91
CA ARG A 234 87.23 -77.62 83.08
C ARG A 234 87.50 -78.44 81.81
N LEU A 235 88.37 -78.01 80.88
CA LEU A 235 88.69 -78.85 79.71
C LEU A 235 90.01 -78.51 78.97
N SER A 236 91.18 -78.85 79.53
CA SER A 236 92.48 -78.62 78.85
C SER A 236 93.07 -79.86 78.16
N THR A 237 92.53 -81.06 78.40
CA THR A 237 93.11 -82.32 77.89
C THR A 237 92.22 -83.00 76.83
N ASP A 238 90.93 -82.66 76.75
CA ASP A 238 90.02 -83.14 75.69
C ASP A 238 90.17 -82.37 74.36
N ILE A 239 91.04 -81.35 74.33
CA ILE A 239 91.18 -80.40 73.22
C ILE A 239 91.72 -81.08 71.94
N ALA A 240 92.60 -82.08 72.04
CA ALA A 240 93.25 -82.63 70.84
C ALA A 240 92.36 -83.60 70.03
N ASP A 241 91.63 -84.49 70.71
CA ASP A 241 90.68 -85.42 70.05
C ASP A 241 89.36 -84.72 69.69
N SER A 242 88.95 -83.74 70.49
CA SER A 242 87.81 -82.88 70.16
C SER A 242 88.08 -82.05 68.90
N ILE A 243 89.27 -81.46 68.70
CA ILE A 243 89.53 -80.59 67.54
C ILE A 243 89.22 -81.26 66.20
N THR A 244 89.53 -82.54 65.98
CA THR A 244 89.28 -83.20 64.69
C THR A 244 87.81 -83.56 64.49
N GLU A 245 87.14 -84.07 65.52
CA GLU A 245 85.70 -84.38 65.50
C GLU A 245 84.84 -83.11 65.44
N HIS A 246 85.15 -82.10 66.25
CA HIS A 246 84.48 -80.81 66.27
C HIS A 246 84.75 -80.01 65.00
N THR A 247 85.92 -80.10 64.36
CA THR A 247 86.15 -79.40 63.08
C THR A 247 85.34 -80.05 61.97
N LEU A 248 85.19 -81.38 61.93
CA LEU A 248 84.36 -82.08 60.94
C LEU A 248 82.86 -81.80 61.16
N VAL A 249 82.39 -81.85 62.40
CA VAL A 249 81.00 -81.57 62.79
C VAL A 249 80.67 -80.09 62.64
N ASN A 250 81.57 -79.17 62.98
CA ASN A 250 81.39 -77.73 62.78
C ASN A 250 81.46 -77.36 61.29
N LEU A 251 82.34 -77.95 60.47
CA LEU A 251 82.31 -77.71 59.02
C LEU A 251 81.00 -78.25 58.42
N SER A 252 80.54 -79.43 58.84
CA SER A 252 79.25 -79.99 58.42
C SER A 252 78.09 -79.08 58.84
N GLY A 253 78.09 -78.61 60.09
CA GLY A 253 77.07 -77.71 60.62
C GLY A 253 77.06 -76.33 59.94
N VAL A 254 78.24 -75.76 59.68
CA VAL A 254 78.38 -74.50 58.92
C VAL A 254 77.95 -74.69 57.47
N THR A 255 78.32 -75.80 56.83
CA THR A 255 77.90 -76.11 55.44
C THR A 255 76.39 -76.33 55.36
N GLN A 256 75.79 -76.97 56.37
CA GLN A 256 74.34 -77.20 56.44
C GLN A 256 73.56 -75.91 56.77
N SER A 257 74.10 -75.07 57.66
CA SER A 257 73.55 -73.74 57.95
C SER A 257 73.63 -72.83 56.72
N PHE A 258 74.78 -72.80 56.05
CA PHE A 258 74.98 -72.06 54.81
C PHE A 258 74.06 -72.58 53.69
N SER A 259 73.89 -73.89 53.56
CA SER A 259 72.95 -74.49 52.61
C SER A 259 71.50 -74.11 52.89
N ARG A 260 71.07 -74.08 54.16
CA ARG A 260 69.74 -73.58 54.56
C ARG A 260 69.55 -72.11 54.25
N GLN A 261 70.56 -71.28 54.53
CA GLN A 261 70.54 -69.86 54.19
C GLN A 261 70.47 -69.66 52.67
N LEU A 262 71.22 -70.44 51.89
CA LEU A 262 71.24 -70.36 50.43
C LEU A 262 69.90 -70.81 49.82
N LEU A 263 69.26 -71.84 50.39
CA LEU A 263 67.90 -72.25 50.03
C LEU A 263 66.85 -71.18 50.36
N SER A 264 66.95 -70.57 51.55
CA SER A 264 66.10 -69.44 51.94
C SER A 264 66.28 -68.25 51.00
N LEU A 265 67.54 -67.91 50.67
CA LEU A 265 67.87 -66.81 49.78
C LEU A 265 67.37 -67.08 48.36
N LYS A 266 67.49 -68.31 47.88
CA LYS A 266 66.94 -68.75 46.60
C LYS A 266 65.43 -68.60 46.56
N SER A 267 64.72 -69.09 47.57
CA SER A 267 63.26 -68.93 47.69
C SER A 267 62.84 -67.47 47.73
N GLN A 268 63.58 -66.64 48.47
CA GLN A 268 63.32 -65.20 48.56
C GLN A 268 63.58 -64.49 47.23
N THR A 269 64.60 -64.91 46.48
CA THR A 269 64.92 -64.37 45.15
C THR A 269 63.90 -64.81 44.10
N GLU A 270 63.41 -66.05 44.15
CA GLU A 270 62.32 -66.53 43.29
C GLU A 270 61.01 -65.77 43.59
N SER A 271 60.68 -65.56 44.86
CA SER A 271 59.53 -64.75 45.27
C SER A 271 59.65 -63.28 44.84
N MET A 272 60.85 -62.71 44.91
CA MET A 272 61.13 -61.36 44.43
C MET A 272 61.04 -61.27 42.91
N GLY A 273 61.47 -62.30 42.18
CA GLY A 273 61.29 -62.43 40.74
C GLY A 273 59.82 -62.49 40.33
N THR A 274 58.99 -63.23 41.05
CA THR A 274 57.53 -63.25 40.81
C THR A 274 56.90 -61.89 41.09
N SER A 275 57.28 -61.23 42.19
CA SER A 275 56.74 -59.90 42.54
C SER A 275 57.12 -58.85 41.49
N LEU A 276 58.36 -58.86 41.01
CA LEU A 276 58.82 -57.95 39.94
C LEU A 276 58.04 -58.18 38.64
N SER A 277 57.78 -59.44 38.27
CA SER A 277 56.99 -59.75 37.08
C SER A 277 55.52 -59.32 37.22
N GLU A 278 54.93 -59.46 38.40
CA GLU A 278 53.58 -58.95 38.69
C GLU A 278 53.52 -57.42 38.66
N ASP A 279 54.50 -56.74 39.24
CA ASP A 279 54.60 -55.28 39.22
C ASP A 279 54.81 -54.74 37.80
N GLU A 280 55.59 -55.44 36.96
CA GLU A 280 55.78 -55.08 35.56
C GLU A 280 54.48 -55.23 34.75
N ASN A 281 53.72 -56.29 35.00
CA ASN A 281 52.38 -56.45 34.43
C ASN A 281 51.40 -55.36 34.90
N ARG A 282 51.47 -54.96 36.18
CA ARG A 282 50.69 -53.82 36.70
C ARG A 282 51.08 -52.51 36.02
N LEU A 283 52.37 -52.24 35.84
CA LEU A 283 52.87 -51.05 35.15
C LEU A 283 52.40 -50.99 33.69
N ILE A 284 52.39 -52.12 32.98
CA ILE A 284 51.84 -52.21 31.62
C ILE A 284 50.33 -51.89 31.64
N GLY A 285 49.59 -52.41 32.62
CA GLY A 285 48.17 -52.09 32.82
C GLY A 285 47.92 -50.59 33.04
N ILE A 286 48.70 -49.97 33.95
CA ILE A 286 48.63 -48.53 34.23
C ILE A 286 48.94 -47.72 32.98
N ARG A 287 50.00 -48.08 32.24
CA ARG A 287 50.36 -47.40 31.00
C ARG A 287 49.22 -47.43 29.97
N ASN A 288 48.60 -48.58 29.76
CA ASN A 288 47.49 -48.73 28.82
C ASN A 288 46.27 -47.87 29.24
N GLN A 289 45.97 -47.83 30.54
CA GLN A 289 44.92 -46.97 31.08
C GLN A 289 45.25 -45.48 30.92
N SER A 290 46.50 -45.06 31.17
CA SER A 290 46.93 -43.67 30.93
C SER A 290 46.83 -43.27 29.46
N GLU A 291 47.19 -44.15 28.51
CA GLU A 291 46.99 -43.89 27.08
C GLU A 291 45.51 -43.73 26.72
N MET A 292 44.62 -44.51 27.34
CA MET A 292 43.17 -44.37 27.14
C MET A 292 42.65 -43.04 27.70
N ILE A 293 43.07 -42.64 28.90
CA ILE A 293 42.73 -41.35 29.50
C ILE A 293 43.20 -40.20 28.60
N MET A 294 44.41 -40.29 28.05
CA MET A 294 44.94 -39.27 27.15
C MET A 294 44.10 -39.14 25.87
N LYS A 295 43.67 -40.26 25.28
CA LYS A 295 42.75 -40.26 24.13
C LYS A 295 41.40 -39.63 24.47
N GLN A 296 40.84 -39.93 25.65
CA GLN A 296 39.60 -39.29 26.10
C GLN A 296 39.77 -37.80 26.36
N MET A 297 40.91 -37.37 26.92
CA MET A 297 41.23 -35.96 27.14
C MET A 297 41.28 -35.18 25.82
N ILE A 298 41.92 -35.74 24.78
CA ILE A 298 41.98 -35.14 23.45
C ILE A 298 40.57 -35.03 22.84
N LEU A 299 39.75 -36.08 22.95
CA LEU A 299 38.35 -36.06 22.52
C LEU A 299 37.53 -35.00 23.26
N SER A 300 37.70 -34.90 24.57
CA SER A 300 37.01 -33.92 25.40
C SER A 300 37.43 -32.50 25.06
N SER A 301 38.73 -32.25 24.82
CA SER A 301 39.24 -30.95 24.37
C SER A 301 38.61 -30.55 23.04
N LYS A 302 38.58 -31.48 22.07
CA LYS A 302 37.99 -31.22 20.76
C LYS A 302 36.50 -30.91 20.85
N LYS A 303 35.75 -31.62 21.69
CA LYS A 303 34.33 -31.31 21.96
C LYS A 303 34.16 -29.95 22.64
N MET A 304 35.09 -29.53 23.49
CA MET A 304 35.06 -28.23 24.14
C MET A 304 35.28 -27.09 23.13
N ASP A 305 36.18 -27.28 22.17
CA ASP A 305 36.40 -26.34 21.08
C ASP A 305 35.16 -26.20 20.19
N GLU A 306 34.51 -27.31 19.82
CA GLU A 306 33.23 -27.31 19.09
C GLU A 306 32.11 -26.61 19.88
N LEU A 307 32.07 -26.80 21.21
CA LEU A 307 31.12 -26.12 22.10
C LEU A 307 31.36 -24.60 22.13
N LYS A 308 32.62 -24.18 22.18
CA LYS A 308 32.99 -22.77 22.13
C LYS A 308 32.58 -22.13 20.82
N GLU A 309 32.86 -22.79 19.69
CA GLU A 309 32.48 -22.29 18.36
C GLU A 309 30.95 -22.15 18.24
N LYS A 310 30.18 -23.14 18.73
CA LYS A 310 28.72 -23.04 18.81
C LYS A 310 28.24 -21.90 19.72
N ASN A 311 28.89 -21.69 20.85
CA ASN A 311 28.54 -20.61 21.77
C ASN A 311 28.80 -19.21 21.17
N ASP A 312 29.91 -19.06 20.44
CA ASP A 312 30.23 -17.82 19.73
C ASP A 312 29.23 -17.56 18.59
N SER A 313 28.81 -18.61 17.88
CA SER A 313 27.73 -18.54 16.88
C SER A 313 26.37 -18.17 17.50
N PHE A 314 26.06 -18.68 18.70
CA PHE A 314 24.85 -18.32 19.44
C PHE A 314 24.84 -16.83 19.82
N SER A 315 25.97 -16.32 20.31
CA SER A 315 26.13 -14.89 20.61
C SER A 315 25.89 -14.01 19.39
N THR A 316 26.40 -14.44 18.23
CA THR A 316 26.21 -13.73 16.96
C THR A 316 24.74 -13.77 16.51
N THR A 317 24.09 -14.93 16.62
CA THR A 317 22.66 -15.09 16.30
C THR A 317 21.79 -14.23 17.21
N TYR A 318 22.11 -14.15 18.50
CA TYR A 318 21.41 -13.28 19.45
C TYR A 318 21.53 -11.80 19.07
N LEU A 319 22.73 -11.35 18.65
CA LEU A 319 22.91 -9.97 18.16
C LEU A 319 22.09 -9.70 16.90
N SER A 320 22.08 -10.63 15.94
CA SER A 320 21.23 -10.50 14.74
C SER A 320 19.73 -10.46 15.06
N VAL A 321 19.27 -11.26 16.02
CA VAL A 321 17.86 -11.21 16.49
C VAL A 321 17.55 -9.86 17.14
N LYS A 322 18.48 -9.33 17.94
CA LYS A 322 18.32 -8.02 18.58
C LYS A 322 18.22 -6.89 17.56
N ASP A 323 19.08 -6.91 16.54
CA ASP A 323 19.05 -5.92 15.45
C ASP A 323 17.74 -6.01 14.66
N LEU A 324 17.29 -7.24 14.36
CA LEU A 324 16.01 -7.47 13.69
C LEU A 324 14.81 -6.96 14.52
N LEU A 325 14.88 -7.07 15.84
CA LEU A 325 13.86 -6.54 16.75
C LEU A 325 13.82 -5.00 16.70
N HIS A 326 14.98 -4.36 16.58
CA HIS A 326 15.08 -2.92 16.39
C HIS A 326 14.49 -2.47 15.04
N ASP A 327 14.79 -3.21 13.96
CA ASP A 327 14.22 -2.94 12.63
C ASP A 327 12.69 -3.10 12.63
N ILE A 328 12.16 -4.10 13.34
CA ILE A 328 10.71 -4.28 13.52
C ILE A 328 10.08 -3.09 14.24
N GLU A 329 10.74 -2.54 15.28
CA GLU A 329 10.25 -1.34 15.96
C GLU A 329 10.21 -0.12 15.04
N LEU A 330 11.22 0.05 14.19
CA LEU A 330 11.24 1.13 13.19
C LEU A 330 10.10 0.96 12.18
N ILE A 331 9.91 -0.24 11.63
CA ILE A 331 8.82 -0.54 10.69
C ILE A 331 7.45 -0.28 11.34
N LYS A 332 7.26 -0.69 12.59
CA LYS A 332 6.02 -0.43 13.35
C LYS A 332 5.77 1.07 13.50
N SER A 333 6.81 1.85 13.83
CA SER A 333 6.72 3.31 13.95
C SER A 333 6.29 3.95 12.62
N ASP A 334 6.89 3.53 11.52
CA ASP A 334 6.56 4.05 10.19
C ASP A 334 5.15 3.63 9.76
N TYR A 335 4.74 2.40 10.05
CA TYR A 335 3.36 1.95 9.83
C TYR A 335 2.33 2.82 10.57
N VAL A 336 2.59 3.14 11.84
CA VAL A 336 1.71 4.03 12.63
C VAL A 336 1.65 5.43 12.03
N LYS A 337 2.77 5.97 11.53
CA LYS A 337 2.78 7.27 10.82
C LYS A 337 1.98 7.21 9.52
N SER A 338 2.18 6.18 8.70
CA SER A 338 1.44 5.99 7.45
C SER A 338 -0.06 5.81 7.71
N GLN A 339 -0.44 5.09 8.76
CA GLN A 339 -1.83 4.95 9.18
C GLN A 339 -2.44 6.30 9.58
N ALA A 340 -1.71 7.13 10.35
CA ALA A 340 -2.15 8.46 10.73
C ALA A 340 -2.32 9.38 9.50
N GLN A 341 -1.39 9.31 8.54
CA GLN A 341 -1.47 10.06 7.28
C GLN A 341 -2.66 9.62 6.43
N LEU A 342 -2.89 8.30 6.29
CA LEU A 342 -4.07 7.77 5.59
C LEU A 342 -5.38 8.21 6.25
N SER A 343 -5.43 8.22 7.58
CA SER A 343 -6.59 8.73 8.31
C SER A 343 -6.80 10.24 8.07
N SER A 344 -5.73 11.01 7.93
CA SER A 344 -5.80 12.44 7.59
C SER A 344 -6.35 12.64 6.18
N ILE A 345 -5.79 11.92 5.20
CA ILE A 345 -6.23 11.97 3.80
C ILE A 345 -7.70 11.55 3.68
N ALA A 346 -8.11 10.47 4.35
CA ALA A 346 -9.51 10.05 4.35
C ALA A 346 -10.45 11.12 4.92
N LYS A 347 -10.01 11.86 5.94
CA LYS A 347 -10.77 12.96 6.52
C LYS A 347 -10.83 14.17 5.58
N GLU A 348 -9.73 14.51 4.91
CA GLU A 348 -9.68 15.57 3.89
C GLU A 348 -10.54 15.23 2.67
N MET A 349 -10.52 13.98 2.18
CA MET A 349 -11.39 13.53 1.09
C MET A 349 -12.86 13.67 1.47
N LYS A 350 -13.24 13.27 2.69
CA LYS A 350 -14.61 13.41 3.17
C LYS A 350 -15.03 14.88 3.27
N PHE A 351 -14.15 15.75 3.76
CA PHE A 351 -14.45 17.18 3.84
C PHE A 351 -14.58 17.81 2.45
N SER A 352 -13.71 17.43 1.51
CA SER A 352 -13.78 17.87 0.11
C SER A 352 -15.05 17.38 -0.59
N GLU A 353 -15.49 16.15 -0.32
CA GLU A 353 -16.76 15.61 -0.82
C GLU A 353 -17.96 16.42 -0.27
N GLU A 354 -18.00 16.70 1.04
CA GLU A 354 -19.04 17.54 1.66
C GLU A 354 -19.04 18.96 1.08
N GLU A 355 -17.87 19.56 0.85
CA GLU A 355 -17.73 20.88 0.23
C GLU A 355 -18.22 20.89 -1.23
N GLN A 356 -17.91 19.84 -2.01
CA GLN A 356 -18.41 19.69 -3.38
C GLN A 356 -19.94 19.53 -3.42
N ILE A 357 -20.51 18.78 -2.47
CA ILE A 357 -21.97 18.63 -2.36
C ILE A 357 -22.63 19.97 -2.03
N GLU A 358 -22.07 20.75 -1.11
CA GLU A 358 -22.61 22.06 -0.76
C GLU A 358 -22.45 23.08 -1.91
N ALA A 359 -21.31 23.05 -2.60
CA ALA A 359 -21.10 23.87 -3.80
C ALA A 359 -22.11 23.51 -4.91
N LEU A 360 -22.38 22.21 -5.12
CA LEU A 360 -23.39 21.74 -6.08
C LEU A 360 -24.79 22.22 -5.69
N LYS A 361 -25.14 22.11 -4.40
CA LYS A 361 -26.43 22.57 -3.87
C LYS A 361 -26.64 24.07 -4.08
N ASN A 362 -25.62 24.88 -3.76
CA ASN A 362 -25.64 26.32 -4.04
C ASN A 362 -25.78 26.60 -5.54
N HIS A 363 -25.10 25.81 -6.39
CA HIS A 363 -25.23 25.96 -7.84
C HIS A 363 -26.64 25.64 -8.33
N VAL A 364 -27.28 24.59 -7.80
CA VAL A 364 -28.68 24.25 -8.09
C VAL A 364 -29.64 25.35 -7.62
N GLU A 365 -29.39 25.94 -6.46
CA GLU A 365 -30.22 27.02 -5.91
C GLU A 365 -30.13 28.29 -6.78
N VAL A 366 -28.92 28.68 -7.18
CA VAL A 366 -28.70 29.78 -8.15
C VAL A 366 -29.32 29.46 -9.51
N LEU A 367 -29.20 28.22 -10.00
CA LEU A 367 -29.83 27.81 -11.25
C LEU A 367 -31.35 27.90 -11.16
N SER A 368 -31.94 27.48 -10.04
CA SER A 368 -33.37 27.57 -9.76
C SER A 368 -33.84 29.02 -9.70
N GLU A 369 -33.07 29.91 -9.05
CA GLU A 369 -33.39 31.34 -8.97
C GLU A 369 -33.29 32.01 -10.35
N MET A 370 -32.25 31.69 -11.14
CA MET A 370 -32.15 32.14 -12.54
C MET A 370 -33.28 31.59 -13.41
N LEU A 371 -33.69 30.33 -13.20
CA LEU A 371 -34.79 29.73 -13.96
C LEU A 371 -36.10 30.43 -13.62
N SER A 372 -36.39 30.65 -12.34
CA SER A 372 -37.56 31.41 -11.88
C SER A 372 -37.55 32.81 -12.45
N LYS A 373 -36.43 33.54 -12.35
CA LYS A 373 -36.30 34.88 -12.94
C LYS A 373 -36.50 34.87 -14.44
N LYS A 374 -35.99 33.87 -15.15
CA LYS A 374 -36.16 33.75 -16.61
C LYS A 374 -37.60 33.37 -16.98
N ILE A 375 -38.28 32.59 -16.16
CA ILE A 375 -39.71 32.29 -16.29
C ILE A 375 -40.53 33.56 -16.04
N ASP A 376 -40.22 34.32 -15.00
CA ASP A 376 -40.87 35.59 -14.67
C ASP A 376 -40.63 36.62 -15.78
N ASP A 377 -39.40 36.81 -16.25
CA ASP A 377 -39.06 37.69 -17.38
C ASP A 377 -39.79 37.23 -18.67
N SER A 378 -39.98 35.93 -18.86
CA SER A 378 -40.72 35.38 -20.01
C SER A 378 -42.22 35.58 -19.87
N LEU A 379 -42.76 35.43 -18.65
CA LEU A 379 -44.16 35.70 -18.31
C LEU A 379 -44.46 37.19 -18.40
N GLU A 380 -43.55 38.05 -17.97
CA GLU A 380 -43.65 39.51 -18.08
C GLU A 380 -43.59 39.94 -19.54
N LYS A 381 -42.67 39.40 -20.35
CA LYS A 381 -42.67 39.63 -21.81
C LYS A 381 -43.93 39.11 -22.50
N LEU A 382 -44.49 37.99 -22.04
CA LEU A 382 -45.79 37.49 -22.52
C LEU A 382 -46.92 38.45 -22.10
N HIS A 383 -46.89 38.96 -20.88
CA HIS A 383 -47.89 39.87 -20.33
C HIS A 383 -47.82 41.27 -20.96
N GLU A 384 -46.63 41.78 -21.28
CA GLU A 384 -46.42 42.98 -22.09
C GLU A 384 -46.91 42.77 -23.53
N HIS A 385 -46.66 41.60 -24.13
CA HIS A 385 -47.25 41.26 -25.44
C HIS A 385 -48.78 41.18 -25.40
N TYR A 386 -49.35 40.71 -24.28
CA TYR A 386 -50.80 40.70 -24.09
C TYR A 386 -51.36 42.12 -23.88
N HIS A 387 -50.68 43.01 -23.16
CA HIS A 387 -51.11 44.41 -23.02
C HIS A 387 -50.98 45.25 -24.30
N ILE A 388 -50.03 44.92 -25.18
CA ILE A 388 -49.96 45.49 -26.53
C ILE A 388 -51.09 44.94 -27.42
N ALA A 389 -51.67 43.79 -27.09
CA ALA A 389 -52.82 43.21 -27.78
C ALA A 389 -54.18 43.53 -27.14
N ASP A 390 -54.22 44.08 -25.91
CA ASP A 390 -55.46 44.30 -25.15
C ASP A 390 -56.24 45.55 -25.57
N SER A 391 -55.68 46.40 -26.45
CA SER A 391 -56.40 47.54 -27.03
C SER A 391 -57.19 47.21 -28.31
N ASP A 392 -56.99 46.04 -28.93
CA ASP A 392 -57.66 45.66 -30.20
C ASP A 392 -58.36 44.27 -30.19
N ILE A 393 -58.24 43.49 -29.11
CA ILE A 393 -58.88 42.16 -29.02
C ILE A 393 -60.39 42.24 -28.71
N SER A 394 -60.88 43.31 -28.07
CA SER A 394 -62.30 43.44 -27.67
C SER A 394 -63.27 43.60 -28.86
N GLU A 395 -62.87 44.27 -29.94
CA GLU A 395 -63.70 44.37 -31.16
C GLU A 395 -63.58 43.14 -32.07
N SER A 396 -62.39 42.55 -32.15
CA SER A 396 -62.11 41.37 -32.98
C SER A 396 -62.91 40.14 -32.53
N VAL A 397 -63.08 39.94 -31.22
CA VAL A 397 -63.90 38.86 -30.65
C VAL A 397 -65.41 39.12 -30.80
N LYS A 398 -65.85 40.40 -30.77
CA LYS A 398 -67.24 40.79 -31.07
C LYS A 398 -67.62 40.61 -32.54
N ILE A 399 -66.69 40.82 -33.47
CA ILE A 399 -66.93 40.63 -34.90
C ILE A 399 -66.96 39.13 -35.26
N LEU A 400 -66.12 38.30 -34.63
CA LEU A 400 -66.16 36.84 -34.81
C LEU A 400 -67.44 36.20 -34.25
N SER A 401 -67.95 36.66 -33.10
CA SER A 401 -69.21 36.16 -32.53
C SER A 401 -70.45 36.59 -33.36
N LYS A 402 -70.45 37.80 -33.94
CA LYS A 402 -71.50 38.24 -34.88
C LYS A 402 -71.45 37.47 -36.21
N LYS A 403 -70.27 37.11 -36.70
CA LYS A 403 -70.13 36.34 -37.96
C LYS A 403 -70.61 34.88 -37.80
N LEU A 404 -70.45 34.29 -36.60
CA LEU A 404 -70.98 32.97 -36.25
C LEU A 404 -72.51 32.94 -36.06
N GLN A 405 -73.14 34.03 -35.61
CA GLN A 405 -74.61 34.14 -35.56
C GLN A 405 -75.25 34.27 -36.95
N ILE A 406 -74.59 34.98 -37.88
CA ILE A 406 -75.09 35.14 -39.25
C ILE A 406 -74.98 33.82 -40.05
N GLN A 407 -74.02 32.95 -39.71
CA GLN A 407 -73.85 31.64 -40.36
C GLN A 407 -74.81 30.54 -39.85
N LYS A 408 -75.48 30.75 -38.69
CA LYS A 408 -76.59 29.89 -38.23
C LYS A 408 -77.97 30.31 -38.77
N GLY A 409 -78.07 31.48 -39.42
CA GLY A 409 -79.33 32.01 -39.95
C GLY A 409 -79.66 31.60 -41.40
N TYR A 410 -78.75 30.95 -42.11
CA TYR A 410 -78.94 30.52 -43.51
C TYR A 410 -78.99 28.99 -43.71
N THR A 411 -79.09 28.21 -42.63
CA THR A 411 -79.30 26.74 -42.68
C THR A 411 -80.66 26.29 -42.13
N GLN A 412 -81.63 27.22 -42.02
CA GLN A 412 -83.02 26.94 -41.59
C GLN A 412 -84.10 27.48 -42.55
N HIS A 413 -83.78 27.65 -43.83
CA HIS A 413 -84.78 27.78 -44.88
C HIS A 413 -84.31 27.12 -46.17
N GLU A 414 -84.41 25.80 -46.21
CA GLU A 414 -84.75 25.04 -47.42
C GLU A 414 -85.23 23.66 -46.99
N SER A 415 -86.38 23.28 -47.55
CA SER A 415 -87.12 22.04 -47.32
C SER A 415 -86.45 20.85 -47.98
#